data_AF-A0A7W4EUA7-F1
#
_entry.id   AF-A0A7W4EUA7-F1
#
_cell.length_a   1.000
_cell.length_b   1.000
_cell.length_c   1.000
_cell.angle_alpha   90.00
_cell.angle_beta   90.00
_cell.angle_gamma   90.00
#
_symmetry.space_group_name_H-M   'P 1'
#
loop_
_entity.id
_entity.type
_entity.pdbx_description
1 polymer ?
#
loop_
_entity_poly.entity_id
_entity_poly.type
_entity_poly.pdbx_seq_one_letter_code
_entity_poly.pdbx_strand_id
1 'polypeptide(L)'
;AKINWNGENGTRPAIWLRNSVTLANCSNNKQANDPYGELDMLEWYSWTPTYTWSTTHIRCYHSPSSQIWKTKGLGHSRENLIPSPVTLANNWHVWATEYDGETVRFFVDNQPVLVYNYRAGDEKSHPTTRVPAEKPAKMGMDANQFKQVFDDTWYVILNDYVEWKSEEHPPDSSKKFANQTFLIDYVKIYQSGAPTTGEKPPATPPEKKDDKKDKKPGTKRMTVKKKKDTFTAQGPLAELMSNFVPALLISLCLLLIALAGWLVWWWRRRRQRTQPTL
;
A
#
# COMPACT_ATOMS: atom_id res chain seq x y z
N ALA A 1 4.81 2.14 -9.61
CA ALA A 1 5.19 3.52 -10.00
C ALA A 1 6.70 3.61 -10.21
N LYS A 2 7.17 4.63 -10.92
CA LYS A 2 8.59 4.95 -11.07
C LYS A 2 8.77 6.45 -10.86
N ILE A 3 9.72 6.82 -10.00
CA ILE A 3 10.06 8.20 -9.67
C ILE A 3 11.36 8.53 -10.39
N ASN A 4 11.35 9.44 -11.36
CA ASN A 4 12.58 10.03 -11.89
C ASN A 4 12.96 11.26 -11.06
N TRP A 5 14.06 11.14 -10.33
CA TRP A 5 14.55 12.19 -9.43
C TRP A 5 15.54 13.16 -10.10
N ASN A 6 16.26 12.73 -11.14
CA ASN A 6 17.42 13.42 -11.73
C ASN A 6 18.52 13.90 -10.74
N GLY A 7 18.47 13.54 -9.45
CA GLY A 7 19.47 13.97 -8.46
C GLY A 7 19.27 15.36 -7.87
N GLU A 8 18.12 16.00 -8.06
CA GLU A 8 17.84 17.38 -7.62
C GLU A 8 16.71 17.44 -6.59
N ASN A 9 16.81 18.33 -5.60
CA ASN A 9 15.78 18.46 -4.56
C ASN A 9 14.52 19.18 -5.07
N GLY A 10 13.41 19.01 -4.35
CA GLY A 10 12.22 19.82 -4.50
C GLY A 10 10.95 19.15 -5.02
N THR A 11 10.92 17.82 -5.15
CA THR A 11 9.69 17.05 -5.45
C THR A 11 9.28 16.09 -4.35
N ARG A 12 7.96 15.95 -4.17
CA ARG A 12 7.29 14.92 -3.37
C ARG A 12 6.15 14.25 -4.17
N PRO A 13 6.46 13.18 -4.91
CA PRO A 13 5.50 12.19 -5.38
C PRO A 13 4.73 11.56 -4.22
N ALA A 14 3.41 11.48 -4.38
CA ALA A 14 2.54 10.82 -3.43
C ALA A 14 1.48 9.95 -4.12
N ILE A 15 1.21 8.79 -3.50
CA ILE A 15 0.00 7.99 -3.76
C ILE A 15 -0.70 7.83 -2.43
N TRP A 16 -1.95 8.30 -2.36
CA TRP A 16 -2.71 8.26 -1.13
C TRP A 16 -4.19 8.01 -1.42
N LEU A 17 -4.90 7.58 -0.40
CA LEU A 17 -6.35 7.41 -0.45
C LEU A 17 -6.99 8.28 0.63
N ARG A 18 -8.20 8.75 0.40
CA ARG A 18 -9.03 9.40 1.44
C ARG A 18 -10.48 8.96 1.33
N ASN A 19 -11.19 8.92 2.46
CA ASN A 19 -12.63 8.63 2.47
C ASN A 19 -13.51 9.89 2.36
N SER A 20 -12.99 11.06 2.75
CA SER A 20 -13.77 12.31 2.78
C SER A 20 -13.76 13.04 1.43
N VAL A 21 -14.89 13.67 1.09
CA VAL A 21 -15.11 14.33 -0.22
C VAL A 21 -14.39 15.67 -0.43
N THR A 22 -13.74 16.27 0.59
CA THR A 22 -13.47 17.72 0.61
C THR A 22 -12.04 18.17 0.24
N LEU A 23 -11.07 17.26 0.18
CA LEU A 23 -9.61 17.55 0.19
C LEU A 23 -9.06 18.29 1.43
N ALA A 24 -9.89 18.86 2.31
CA ALA A 24 -9.42 19.44 3.57
C ALA A 24 -8.98 18.34 4.56
N ASN A 25 -7.91 18.60 5.31
CA ASN A 25 -7.49 17.79 6.43
C ASN A 25 -8.27 18.20 7.71
N CYS A 26 -7.88 17.67 8.87
CA CYS A 26 -8.54 18.02 10.13
C CYS A 26 -8.40 19.51 10.54
N SER A 27 -7.34 20.23 10.16
CA SER A 27 -6.91 21.47 10.85
C SER A 27 -7.93 22.61 10.82
N ASN A 28 -8.84 22.61 9.83
CA ASN A 28 -9.70 23.76 9.55
C ASN A 28 -11.13 23.63 10.11
N ASN A 29 -11.69 22.41 10.20
CA ASN A 29 -12.95 22.12 10.91
C ASN A 29 -13.16 20.59 11.04
N LYS A 30 -13.43 20.08 12.25
CA LYS A 30 -13.79 18.66 12.47
C LYS A 30 -15.06 18.23 11.75
N GLN A 31 -16.07 19.10 11.72
CA GLN A 31 -17.43 18.80 11.23
C GLN A 31 -17.46 18.56 9.71
N ALA A 32 -16.43 19.00 8.98
CA ALA A 32 -16.37 18.82 7.54
C ALA A 32 -16.07 17.37 7.12
N ASN A 33 -15.45 16.55 7.99
CA ASN A 33 -14.79 15.31 7.55
C ASN A 33 -14.76 14.13 8.55
N ASP A 34 -15.53 14.11 9.64
CA ASP A 34 -15.60 12.94 10.56
C ASP A 34 -16.72 11.97 10.09
N PRO A 35 -16.47 10.67 9.84
CA PRO A 35 -15.23 9.90 10.05
C PRO A 35 -14.11 10.22 9.06
N TYR A 36 -12.97 10.70 9.54
CA TYR A 36 -11.79 10.99 8.71
C TYR A 36 -10.94 9.75 8.52
N GLY A 37 -10.60 9.42 7.28
CA GLY A 37 -9.65 8.40 6.89
C GLY A 37 -8.81 8.87 5.71
N GLU A 38 -7.49 8.71 5.85
CA GLU A 38 -6.48 9.02 4.85
C GLU A 38 -5.34 8.00 4.99
N LEU A 39 -4.90 7.45 3.86
CA LEU A 39 -3.93 6.36 3.76
C LEU A 39 -2.87 6.74 2.75
N ASP A 40 -1.74 7.22 3.24
CA ASP A 40 -0.60 7.57 2.41
C ASP A 40 0.16 6.28 2.11
N MET A 41 -0.09 5.71 0.93
CA MET A 41 0.58 4.51 0.46
C MET A 41 2.03 4.81 0.07
N LEU A 42 2.25 6.01 -0.47
CA LEU A 42 3.54 6.61 -0.78
C LEU A 42 3.52 8.08 -0.38
N GLU A 43 4.45 8.47 0.48
CA GLU A 43 5.09 9.78 0.44
C GLU A 43 6.61 9.56 0.27
N TRP A 44 7.17 10.11 -0.81
CA TRP A 44 8.60 10.03 -1.09
C TRP A 44 9.13 11.43 -1.32
N TYR A 45 10.28 11.74 -0.71
CA TYR A 45 10.87 13.07 -0.79
C TYR A 45 12.19 13.00 -1.55
N SER A 46 12.34 13.87 -2.54
CA SER A 46 13.56 14.03 -3.35
C SER A 46 14.85 14.11 -2.55
N TRP A 47 14.87 14.81 -1.42
CA TRP A 47 16.07 15.01 -0.60
C TRP A 47 16.55 13.77 0.16
N THR A 48 15.78 12.67 0.14
CA THR A 48 16.06 11.44 0.90
C THR A 48 15.69 10.18 0.09
N PRO A 49 16.36 9.99 -1.06
CA PRO A 49 15.87 9.15 -2.15
C PRO A 49 15.90 7.63 -1.88
N THR A 50 16.40 7.20 -0.72
CA THR A 50 16.41 5.81 -0.23
C THR A 50 15.27 5.50 0.73
N TYR A 51 14.50 6.50 1.17
CA TYR A 51 13.42 6.35 2.15
C TYR A 51 12.05 6.54 1.51
N THR A 52 11.03 5.93 2.11
CA THR A 52 9.63 6.20 1.83
C THR A 52 8.86 6.16 3.14
N TRP A 53 7.86 7.02 3.23
CA TRP A 53 6.90 7.02 4.31
C TRP A 53 5.56 6.49 3.80
N SER A 54 4.84 5.84 4.71
CA SER A 54 3.46 5.48 4.52
C SER A 54 2.73 5.77 5.83
N THR A 55 1.55 6.37 5.78
CA THR A 55 0.87 6.85 6.98
C THR A 55 -0.60 6.46 6.97
N THR A 56 -1.11 5.99 8.10
CA THR A 56 -2.55 5.97 8.36
C THR A 56 -2.90 7.21 9.15
N HIS A 57 -3.68 8.11 8.56
CA HIS A 57 -4.29 9.24 9.23
C HIS A 57 -5.78 8.94 9.43
N ILE A 58 -6.24 8.93 10.69
CA ILE A 58 -7.59 8.49 11.02
C ILE A 58 -8.15 9.30 12.20
N ARG A 59 -9.43 9.67 12.14
CA ARG A 59 -10.18 10.49 13.12
C ARG A 59 -9.52 11.82 13.51
N CYS A 60 -10.31 12.90 13.41
CA CYS A 60 -9.90 14.20 13.93
C CYS A 60 -10.09 14.30 15.45
N TYR A 61 -9.07 14.79 16.16
CA TYR A 61 -9.13 15.19 17.58
C TYR A 61 -8.64 16.63 17.75
N HIS A 62 -9.15 17.34 18.76
CA HIS A 62 -8.69 18.69 19.07
C HIS A 62 -7.50 18.61 20.03
N SER A 63 -6.36 19.22 19.66
CA SER A 63 -5.13 19.23 20.45
C SER A 63 -5.25 20.16 21.65
N PRO A 64 -5.12 19.67 22.90
CA PRO A 64 -5.04 20.55 24.07
C PRO A 64 -3.76 21.40 24.10
N SER A 65 -2.62 20.87 23.60
CA SER A 65 -1.35 21.60 23.62
C SER A 65 -1.26 22.73 22.60
N SER A 66 -1.78 22.53 21.37
CA SER A 66 -1.61 23.48 20.27
C SER A 66 -2.90 24.11 19.76
N GLN A 67 -4.05 23.83 20.40
CA GLN A 67 -5.36 24.43 20.11
C GLN A 67 -5.77 24.37 18.63
N ILE A 68 -5.38 23.29 17.95
CA ILE A 68 -5.73 22.99 16.55
C ILE A 68 -6.20 21.53 16.42
N TRP A 69 -6.97 21.27 15.38
CA TRP A 69 -7.40 19.92 15.03
C TRP A 69 -6.25 19.12 14.37
N LYS A 70 -6.07 17.87 14.81
CA LYS A 70 -5.06 16.92 14.33
C LYS A 70 -5.70 15.56 14.05
N THR A 71 -5.03 14.73 13.25
CA THR A 71 -5.38 13.31 13.04
C THR A 71 -4.74 12.44 14.12
N LYS A 72 -5.44 11.37 14.56
CA LYS A 72 -4.75 10.20 15.12
C LYS A 72 -4.08 9.43 13.97
N GLY A 73 -3.15 8.52 14.26
CA GLY A 73 -2.52 7.77 13.17
C GLY A 73 -1.42 6.79 13.52
N LEU A 74 -0.99 6.05 12.50
CA LEU A 74 0.19 5.18 12.50
C LEU A 74 1.17 5.70 11.44
N GLY A 75 2.39 6.03 11.84
CA GLY A 75 3.48 6.29 10.92
C GLY A 75 4.22 4.99 10.62
N HIS A 76 4.34 4.65 9.35
CA HIS A 76 5.21 3.58 8.85
C HIS A 76 6.37 4.22 8.08
N SER A 77 7.58 3.69 8.25
CA SER A 77 8.75 4.14 7.50
C SER A 77 9.58 2.93 7.10
N ARG A 78 10.03 2.90 5.83
CA ARG A 78 10.97 1.86 5.35
C ARG A 78 12.41 2.24 5.64
N GLU A 79 12.67 2.80 6.81
CA GLU A 79 14.03 2.93 7.32
C GLU A 79 14.66 1.52 7.39
N ASN A 80 15.83 1.35 6.77
CA ASN A 80 16.74 0.20 6.93
C ASN A 80 16.29 -1.17 6.35
N LEU A 81 15.23 -1.27 5.54
CA LEU A 81 14.83 -2.53 4.87
C LEU A 81 15.18 -2.60 3.37
N ILE A 82 15.87 -1.61 2.86
CA ILE A 82 16.60 -1.71 1.59
C ILE A 82 18.08 -1.68 1.97
N PRO A 83 18.94 -2.58 1.46
CA PRO A 83 20.37 -2.47 1.68
C PRO A 83 20.84 -1.10 1.20
N SER A 84 21.35 -0.28 2.12
CA SER A 84 22.05 0.95 1.74
C SER A 84 23.19 0.56 0.79
N PRO A 85 23.28 1.09 -0.44
CA PRO A 85 22.76 2.40 -0.85
C PRO A 85 21.67 2.37 -1.96
N VAL A 86 20.82 1.34 -2.07
CA VAL A 86 19.86 1.25 -3.19
C VAL A 86 18.73 2.29 -3.04
N THR A 87 18.60 3.17 -4.03
CA THR A 87 17.54 4.20 -4.12
C THR A 87 16.21 3.63 -4.61
N LEU A 88 15.11 4.26 -4.18
CA LEU A 88 13.76 4.05 -4.70
C LEU A 88 13.47 4.86 -5.99
N ALA A 89 14.39 5.73 -6.40
CA ALA A 89 14.30 6.44 -7.66
C ALA A 89 14.73 5.57 -8.84
N ASN A 90 14.33 5.99 -10.04
CA ASN A 90 14.73 5.50 -11.36
C ASN A 90 14.33 4.05 -11.71
N ASN A 91 13.91 3.25 -10.73
CA ASN A 91 13.37 1.91 -10.91
C ASN A 91 11.83 1.89 -10.83
N TRP A 92 11.23 0.80 -11.33
CA TRP A 92 9.82 0.52 -11.13
C TRP A 92 9.62 -0.24 -9.83
N HIS A 93 8.68 0.24 -9.02
CA HIS A 93 8.32 -0.39 -7.75
C HIS A 93 6.81 -0.54 -7.58
N VAL A 94 6.38 -1.51 -6.77
CA VAL A 94 4.96 -1.82 -6.52
C VAL A 94 4.57 -1.42 -5.09
N TRP A 95 3.85 -0.31 -4.98
CA TRP A 95 3.27 0.17 -3.72
C TRP A 95 1.87 -0.43 -3.53
N ALA A 96 1.59 -0.91 -2.33
CA ALA A 96 0.27 -1.44 -1.96
C ALA A 96 -0.10 -1.09 -0.52
N THR A 97 -1.40 -0.89 -0.28
CA THR A 97 -2.01 -0.79 1.04
C THR A 97 -3.08 -1.86 1.16
N GLU A 98 -3.12 -2.54 2.29
CA GLU A 98 -4.11 -3.57 2.61
C GLU A 98 -4.85 -3.17 3.88
N TYR A 99 -6.18 -3.30 3.87
CA TYR A 99 -7.02 -3.30 5.06
C TYR A 99 -7.68 -4.69 5.16
N ASP A 100 -7.43 -5.41 6.25
CA ASP A 100 -7.88 -6.79 6.43
C ASP A 100 -9.19 -6.93 7.23
N GLY A 101 -9.81 -5.81 7.61
CA GLY A 101 -10.96 -5.76 8.51
C GLY A 101 -10.58 -5.29 9.93
N GLU A 102 -9.36 -5.54 10.39
CA GLU A 102 -8.87 -5.14 11.73
C GLU A 102 -7.78 -4.08 11.69
N THR A 103 -6.88 -4.13 10.70
CA THR A 103 -5.62 -3.39 10.66
C THR A 103 -5.24 -2.96 9.25
N VAL A 104 -4.35 -1.97 9.14
CA VAL A 104 -3.78 -1.52 7.86
C VAL A 104 -2.32 -1.93 7.75
N ARG A 105 -1.92 -2.45 6.58
CA ARG A 105 -0.54 -2.75 6.20
C ARG A 105 -0.16 -1.94 4.96
N PHE A 106 1.11 -1.55 4.87
CA PHE A 106 1.70 -0.93 3.70
C PHE A 106 2.84 -1.79 3.17
N PHE A 107 3.02 -1.83 1.85
CA PHE A 107 4.01 -2.68 1.18
C PHE A 107 4.76 -1.95 0.08
N VAL A 108 6.03 -2.29 -0.03
CA VAL A 108 7.02 -1.75 -0.95
C VAL A 108 7.72 -2.94 -1.60
N ASP A 109 7.34 -3.28 -2.83
CA ASP A 109 7.75 -4.51 -3.55
C ASP A 109 7.46 -5.80 -2.77
N ASN A 110 6.20 -5.94 -2.33
CA ASN A 110 5.70 -7.01 -1.44
C ASN A 110 6.41 -7.13 -0.07
N GLN A 111 7.36 -6.24 0.26
CA GLN A 111 7.95 -6.16 1.60
C GLN A 111 7.15 -5.19 2.48
N PRO A 112 6.79 -5.56 3.72
CA PRO A 112 6.00 -4.68 4.58
C PRO A 112 6.80 -3.46 5.04
N VAL A 113 6.15 -2.30 5.08
CA VAL A 113 6.65 -1.08 5.73
C VAL A 113 6.21 -1.13 7.19
N LEU A 114 7.18 -1.14 8.11
CA LEU A 114 6.89 -1.35 9.52
C LEU A 114 6.48 -0.04 10.23
N VAL A 115 5.57 -0.16 11.20
CA VAL A 115 5.19 0.92 12.10
C VAL A 115 6.41 1.39 12.90
N TYR A 116 6.71 2.68 12.84
CA TYR A 116 7.80 3.31 13.59
C TYR A 116 7.32 4.35 14.61
N ASN A 117 6.10 4.87 14.47
CA ASN A 117 5.42 5.66 15.49
C ASN A 117 3.89 5.51 15.42
N TYR A 118 3.21 5.90 16.50
CA TYR A 118 1.77 6.05 16.53
C TYR A 118 1.36 7.30 17.32
N ARG A 119 0.19 7.85 16.98
CA ARG A 119 -0.38 9.06 17.58
C ARG A 119 -1.80 8.78 18.07
N ALA A 120 -1.97 8.71 19.38
CA ALA A 120 -3.29 8.65 20.02
C ALA A 120 -3.76 10.03 20.55
N GLY A 121 -2.82 10.92 20.85
CA GLY A 121 -3.03 12.29 21.33
C GLY A 121 -1.88 13.18 20.84
N ASP A 122 -1.50 14.20 21.59
CA ASP A 122 -0.49 15.16 21.11
C ASP A 122 0.93 14.62 21.02
N GLU A 123 1.30 13.73 21.92
CA GLU A 123 2.58 13.03 21.87
C GLU A 123 2.54 11.88 20.85
N LYS A 124 3.63 11.75 20.08
CA LYS A 124 3.90 10.54 19.31
C LYS A 124 4.58 9.52 20.23
N SER A 125 4.10 8.29 20.20
CA SER A 125 4.75 7.16 20.85
C SER A 125 5.48 6.31 19.82
N HIS A 126 6.52 5.60 20.25
CA HIS A 126 7.29 4.69 19.41
C HIS A 126 7.15 3.25 19.94
N PRO A 127 6.91 2.25 19.07
CA PRO A 127 6.87 0.86 19.51
C PRO A 127 8.28 0.35 19.80
N THR A 128 8.43 -0.46 20.85
CA THR A 128 9.71 -1.12 21.20
C THR A 128 10.15 -2.16 20.16
N THR A 129 9.18 -2.74 19.43
CA THR A 129 9.40 -3.65 18.30
C THR A 129 8.55 -3.18 17.13
N ARG A 130 9.18 -2.91 15.98
CA ARG A 130 8.45 -2.51 14.77
C ARG A 130 7.71 -3.71 14.17
N VAL A 131 6.44 -3.51 13.80
CA VAL A 131 5.55 -4.54 13.24
C VAL A 131 4.88 -4.04 11.94
N PRO A 132 4.43 -4.92 11.03
CA PRO A 132 3.79 -4.49 9.77
C PRO A 132 2.49 -3.70 9.94
N ALA A 133 1.79 -3.86 11.06
CA ALA A 133 0.53 -3.20 11.39
C ALA A 133 0.31 -3.17 12.90
N GLU A 134 -0.50 -2.22 13.37
CA GLU A 134 -0.89 -2.07 14.78
C GLU A 134 -2.42 -2.02 14.90
N LYS A 135 -2.96 -2.46 16.05
CA LYS A 135 -4.41 -2.45 16.29
C LYS A 135 -4.94 -1.04 16.59
N PRO A 136 -6.23 -0.73 16.30
CA PRO A 136 -6.82 0.61 16.50
C PRO A 136 -6.65 1.17 17.92
N ALA A 137 -6.57 0.30 18.93
CA ALA A 137 -6.31 0.66 20.32
C ALA A 137 -5.01 1.48 20.51
N LYS A 138 -3.98 1.30 19.66
CA LYS A 138 -2.74 2.12 19.69
C LYS A 138 -2.99 3.58 19.34
N MET A 139 -4.03 3.88 18.57
CA MET A 139 -4.48 5.24 18.28
C MET A 139 -5.53 5.73 19.29
N GLY A 140 -5.83 4.96 20.34
CA GLY A 140 -6.88 5.27 21.30
C GLY A 140 -8.26 5.27 20.63
N MET A 141 -8.56 4.21 19.88
CA MET A 141 -9.83 3.96 19.20
C MET A 141 -10.28 2.50 19.43
N ASP A 142 -11.58 2.27 19.46
CA ASP A 142 -12.14 0.91 19.41
C ASP A 142 -12.27 0.40 17.96
N ALA A 143 -12.56 -0.91 17.81
CA ALA A 143 -12.65 -1.56 16.50
C ALA A 143 -13.85 -1.06 15.66
N ASN A 144 -14.96 -0.68 16.29
CA ASN A 144 -16.14 -0.17 15.58
C ASN A 144 -15.89 1.24 15.05
N GLN A 145 -15.27 2.11 15.87
CA GLN A 145 -14.84 3.44 15.47
C GLN A 145 -13.84 3.44 14.32
N PHE A 146 -12.99 2.41 14.24
CA PHE A 146 -12.06 2.17 13.14
C PHE A 146 -12.81 1.69 11.90
N LYS A 147 -13.56 0.59 11.99
CA LYS A 147 -14.34 0.03 10.88
C LYS A 147 -15.25 1.07 10.21
N GLN A 148 -15.91 1.92 10.99
CA GLN A 148 -16.77 3.01 10.48
C GLN A 148 -16.05 3.94 9.49
N VAL A 149 -14.73 4.13 9.62
CA VAL A 149 -13.93 4.94 8.69
C VAL A 149 -13.72 4.22 7.36
N PHE A 150 -13.55 2.89 7.39
CA PHE A 150 -13.30 2.07 6.21
C PHE A 150 -14.58 1.65 5.47
N ASP A 151 -15.74 1.72 6.12
CA ASP A 151 -17.06 1.44 5.53
C ASP A 151 -17.54 2.54 4.54
N ASP A 152 -16.84 3.68 4.47
CA ASP A 152 -17.15 4.80 3.56
C ASP A 152 -16.44 4.67 2.19
N THR A 153 -16.76 5.55 1.24
CA THR A 153 -16.20 5.54 -0.12
C THR A 153 -14.80 6.14 -0.16
N TRP A 154 -13.80 5.34 -0.55
CA TRP A 154 -12.42 5.80 -0.71
C TRP A 154 -12.11 6.27 -2.13
N TYR A 155 -11.34 7.36 -2.23
CA TYR A 155 -10.85 7.96 -3.46
C TYR A 155 -9.32 7.85 -3.50
N VAL A 156 -8.78 7.34 -4.61
CA VAL A 156 -7.32 7.30 -4.87
C VAL A 156 -6.87 8.65 -5.42
N ILE A 157 -5.77 9.18 -4.89
CA ILE A 157 -5.14 10.42 -5.31
C ILE A 157 -3.68 10.12 -5.70
N LEU A 158 -3.29 10.72 -6.82
CA LEU A 158 -1.96 10.62 -7.41
C LEU A 158 -1.49 12.05 -7.66
N ASN A 159 -0.39 12.47 -7.04
CA ASN A 159 0.20 13.77 -7.29
C ASN A 159 1.73 13.72 -7.23
N ASP A 160 2.34 14.76 -7.77
CA ASP A 160 3.74 15.11 -7.54
C ASP A 160 3.74 16.57 -7.10
N TYR A 161 4.18 16.82 -5.87
CA TYR A 161 4.16 18.14 -5.25
C TYR A 161 5.53 18.80 -5.41
N VAL A 162 5.57 20.06 -5.83
CA VAL A 162 6.81 20.84 -5.83
C VAL A 162 6.94 21.53 -4.48
N GLU A 163 7.99 21.17 -3.74
CA GLU A 163 8.22 21.73 -2.41
C GLU A 163 8.64 23.21 -2.50
N TRP A 164 8.19 24.00 -1.53
CA TRP A 164 8.44 25.45 -1.44
C TRP A 164 8.95 25.88 -0.07
N LYS A 165 8.90 24.98 0.92
CA LYS A 165 9.33 25.20 2.29
C LYS A 165 10.81 24.88 2.45
N SER A 166 11.55 25.75 3.14
CA SER A 166 12.99 25.59 3.40
C SER A 166 13.35 24.22 4.00
N GLU A 167 12.55 23.77 4.96
CA GLU A 167 12.73 22.54 5.72
C GLU A 167 12.40 21.27 4.92
N GLU A 168 11.68 21.39 3.79
CA GLU A 168 11.36 20.29 2.88
C GLU A 168 12.27 20.25 1.65
N HIS A 169 13.37 21.03 1.66
CA HIS A 169 14.37 21.11 0.60
C HIS A 169 13.77 21.41 -0.79
N PRO A 170 13.36 22.68 -1.05
CA PRO A 170 12.70 23.07 -2.28
C PRO A 170 13.68 23.09 -3.47
N PRO A 171 13.20 23.19 -4.72
CA PRO A 171 14.08 23.30 -5.88
C PRO A 171 14.93 24.58 -5.80
N ASP A 172 16.16 24.50 -6.29
CA ASP A 172 17.03 25.66 -6.43
C ASP A 172 16.48 26.63 -7.48
N SER A 173 15.97 27.78 -7.02
CA SER A 173 15.35 28.80 -7.86
C SER A 173 16.32 29.55 -8.78
N SER A 174 17.64 29.38 -8.59
CA SER A 174 18.67 29.90 -9.51
C SER A 174 18.89 29.00 -10.73
N LYS A 175 18.45 27.73 -10.67
CA LYS A 175 18.58 26.74 -11.74
C LYS A 175 17.28 26.62 -12.55
N LYS A 176 17.38 26.02 -13.74
CA LYS A 176 16.20 25.47 -14.42
C LYS A 176 15.73 24.24 -13.66
N PHE A 177 14.43 24.17 -13.39
CA PHE A 177 13.81 22.99 -12.78
C PHE A 177 14.10 21.74 -13.63
N ALA A 178 14.65 20.69 -12.99
CA ALA A 178 14.98 19.44 -13.66
C ALA A 178 13.70 18.69 -14.07
N ASN A 179 13.76 17.88 -15.14
CA ASN A 179 12.59 17.11 -15.62
C ASN A 179 12.33 15.87 -14.73
N GLN A 180 11.90 16.13 -13.50
CA GLN A 180 11.50 15.12 -12.53
C GLN A 180 10.11 14.61 -12.90
N THR A 181 9.91 13.29 -12.85
CA THR A 181 8.66 12.69 -13.34
C THR A 181 8.19 11.56 -12.44
N PHE A 182 6.91 11.61 -12.10
CA PHE A 182 6.23 10.52 -11.40
C PHE A 182 5.37 9.71 -12.37
N LEU A 183 5.81 8.49 -12.67
CA LEU A 183 5.20 7.61 -13.67
C LEU A 183 4.38 6.50 -13.01
N ILE A 184 3.12 6.37 -13.43
CA ILE A 184 2.20 5.32 -13.00
C ILE A 184 1.95 4.38 -14.18
N ASP A 185 2.31 3.12 -14.03
CA ASP A 185 2.06 2.05 -15.02
C ASP A 185 0.62 1.54 -14.88
N TYR A 186 0.27 1.03 -13.69
CA TYR A 186 -1.09 0.61 -13.36
C TYR A 186 -1.50 1.03 -11.94
N VAL A 187 -2.81 1.04 -11.72
CA VAL A 187 -3.45 1.00 -10.40
C VAL A 187 -4.36 -0.22 -10.39
N LYS A 188 -4.30 -1.03 -9.33
CA LYS A 188 -5.15 -2.22 -9.14
C LYS A 188 -5.80 -2.14 -7.77
N ILE A 189 -7.08 -2.49 -7.70
CA ILE A 189 -7.85 -2.59 -6.46
C ILE A 189 -8.33 -4.04 -6.38
N TYR A 190 -8.10 -4.68 -5.24
CA TYR A 190 -8.56 -6.04 -4.95
C TYR A 190 -9.58 -6.00 -3.82
N GLN A 191 -10.53 -6.92 -3.85
CA GLN A 191 -11.50 -7.12 -2.77
C GLN A 191 -11.33 -8.55 -2.25
N SER A 192 -11.30 -8.71 -0.93
CA SER A 192 -11.30 -10.02 -0.28
C SER A 192 -12.71 -10.63 -0.35
N GLY A 193 -12.81 -11.83 -0.94
CA GLY A 193 -14.06 -12.57 -1.10
C GLY A 193 -14.03 -13.52 -2.29
N ALA A 194 -14.77 -14.62 -2.21
CA ALA A 194 -14.92 -15.55 -3.33
C ALA A 194 -15.81 -14.95 -4.44
N PRO A 195 -15.61 -15.30 -5.72
CA PRO A 195 -16.51 -14.87 -6.79
C PRO A 195 -17.91 -15.45 -6.56
N THR A 196 -18.93 -14.60 -6.52
CA THR A 196 -20.33 -15.03 -6.51
C THR A 196 -20.72 -15.57 -7.89
N THR A 197 -20.53 -16.86 -8.10
CA THR A 197 -20.97 -17.58 -9.30
C THR A 197 -22.50 -17.56 -9.41
N GLY A 198 -23.05 -16.77 -10.35
CA GLY A 198 -24.51 -16.74 -10.53
C GLY A 198 -25.12 -15.82 -11.60
N GLU A 199 -24.39 -14.92 -12.26
CA GLU A 199 -24.98 -14.00 -13.26
C GLU A 199 -24.64 -14.43 -14.70
N LYS A 200 -25.65 -14.91 -15.44
CA LYS A 200 -25.58 -15.28 -16.87
C LYS A 200 -25.38 -14.01 -17.73
N PRO A 201 -24.53 -14.02 -18.77
CA PRO A 201 -24.22 -12.81 -19.54
C PRO A 201 -25.46 -12.21 -20.26
N PRO A 202 -25.69 -10.88 -20.17
CA PRO A 202 -26.72 -10.20 -20.96
C PRO A 202 -26.33 -10.07 -22.43
N ALA A 203 -27.34 -10.03 -23.32
CA ALA A 203 -27.14 -9.81 -24.75
C ALA A 203 -26.81 -8.35 -25.10
N THR A 204 -25.99 -8.14 -26.13
CA THR A 204 -25.47 -6.84 -26.57
C THR A 204 -26.54 -5.93 -27.19
N PRO A 205 -26.71 -4.67 -26.73
CA PRO A 205 -27.50 -3.65 -27.42
C PRO A 205 -26.69 -2.96 -28.54
N PRO A 206 -27.34 -2.44 -29.60
CA PRO A 206 -26.65 -1.87 -30.76
C PRO A 206 -26.08 -0.46 -30.55
N GLU A 207 -25.08 -0.15 -31.37
CA GLU A 207 -24.27 1.07 -31.35
C GLU A 207 -25.03 2.33 -31.80
N LYS A 208 -24.75 3.48 -31.15
CA LYS A 208 -25.13 4.81 -31.64
C LYS A 208 -23.88 5.69 -31.77
N LYS A 209 -23.78 6.41 -32.89
CA LYS A 209 -22.78 7.46 -33.14
C LYS A 209 -23.15 8.73 -32.37
N ASP A 210 -22.14 9.40 -31.81
CA ASP A 210 -22.26 10.76 -31.28
C ASP A 210 -21.35 11.73 -32.08
N ASP A 211 -21.88 12.92 -32.36
CA ASP A 211 -21.20 13.97 -33.13
C ASP A 211 -20.22 14.82 -32.30
N LYS A 212 -19.23 15.39 -32.99
CA LYS A 212 -18.20 16.28 -32.42
C LYS A 212 -18.75 17.65 -32.02
N LYS A 213 -18.34 18.17 -30.85
CA LYS A 213 -18.14 19.62 -30.65
C LYS A 213 -17.11 19.95 -29.56
N ASP A 214 -16.25 20.92 -29.85
CA ASP A 214 -15.06 21.26 -29.05
C ASP A 214 -15.34 22.09 -27.79
N LYS A 215 -14.54 21.85 -26.72
CA LYS A 215 -14.34 22.79 -25.60
C LYS A 215 -12.89 22.74 -25.07
N LYS A 216 -12.42 23.92 -24.63
CA LYS A 216 -11.06 24.20 -24.08
C LYS A 216 -10.66 23.30 -22.89
N PRO A 217 -9.34 23.15 -22.61
CA PRO A 217 -8.84 22.31 -21.53
C PRO A 217 -9.12 22.93 -20.15
N GLY A 218 -10.16 22.43 -19.49
CA GLY A 218 -10.36 22.55 -18.04
C GLY A 218 -9.99 21.25 -17.34
N THR A 219 -9.60 21.32 -16.07
CA THR A 219 -9.20 20.19 -15.22
C THR A 219 -10.21 19.05 -15.30
N LYS A 220 -9.84 17.94 -15.96
CA LYS A 220 -10.72 16.77 -16.07
C LYS A 220 -10.76 16.01 -14.76
N ARG A 221 -11.76 16.32 -13.93
CA ARG A 221 -12.17 15.46 -12.81
C ARG A 221 -12.54 14.09 -13.39
N MET A 222 -11.78 13.04 -13.07
CA MET A 222 -12.16 11.66 -13.41
C MET A 222 -13.37 11.27 -12.55
N THR A 223 -14.57 11.61 -13.02
CA THR A 223 -15.80 11.07 -12.49
C THR A 223 -15.96 9.66 -13.07
N VAL A 224 -15.52 8.64 -12.33
CA VAL A 224 -15.81 7.24 -12.66
C VAL A 224 -17.31 7.02 -12.48
N LYS A 225 -18.09 7.31 -13.52
CA LYS A 225 -19.47 6.81 -13.62
C LYS A 225 -19.38 5.29 -13.68
N LYS A 226 -20.04 4.63 -12.74
CA LYS A 226 -20.17 3.16 -12.71
C LYS A 226 -20.81 2.69 -14.01
N LYS A 227 -20.00 2.18 -14.94
CA LYS A 227 -20.45 1.50 -16.15
C LYS A 227 -20.13 0.02 -15.97
N LYS A 228 -21.15 -0.83 -15.92
CA LYS A 228 -21.03 -2.28 -15.66
C LYS A 228 -20.61 -3.00 -16.95
N ASP A 229 -19.42 -2.65 -17.46
CA ASP A 229 -18.83 -3.29 -18.63
C ASP A 229 -17.90 -4.42 -18.15
N THR A 230 -18.33 -5.67 -18.36
CA THR A 230 -17.60 -6.87 -17.92
C THR A 230 -16.40 -7.14 -18.83
N PHE A 231 -15.18 -7.09 -18.30
CA PHE A 231 -13.97 -7.44 -19.04
C PHE A 231 -13.54 -8.88 -18.72
N THR A 232 -13.48 -9.74 -19.74
CA THR A 232 -12.95 -11.11 -19.61
C THR A 232 -11.43 -11.07 -19.54
N ALA A 233 -10.85 -11.56 -18.44
CA ALA A 233 -9.40 -11.72 -18.33
C ALA A 233 -8.94 -12.99 -19.07
N GLN A 234 -8.31 -12.82 -20.23
CA GLN A 234 -7.35 -13.79 -20.77
C GLN A 234 -5.95 -13.21 -20.56
N GLY A 235 -5.09 -13.91 -19.80
CA GLY A 235 -3.76 -13.43 -19.47
C GLY A 235 -2.94 -14.41 -18.61
N PRO A 236 -1.60 -14.27 -18.59
CA PRO A 236 -0.66 -15.33 -18.23
C PRO A 236 -0.61 -15.74 -16.74
N LEU A 237 -1.43 -15.11 -15.88
CA LEU A 237 -1.49 -15.47 -14.45
C LEU A 237 -2.11 -16.85 -14.22
N ALA A 238 -2.97 -17.32 -15.13
CA ALA A 238 -3.57 -18.66 -15.06
C ALA A 238 -2.55 -19.78 -15.31
N GLU A 239 -1.61 -19.60 -16.25
CA GLU A 239 -0.53 -20.56 -16.53
C GLU A 239 0.55 -20.58 -15.43
N LEU A 240 0.78 -19.45 -14.75
CA LEU A 240 1.69 -19.41 -13.62
C LEU A 240 1.16 -20.27 -12.44
N MET A 241 -0.15 -20.17 -12.17
CA MET A 241 -0.79 -20.90 -11.07
C MET A 241 -0.97 -22.40 -11.35
N SER A 242 -1.14 -22.82 -12.61
CA SER A 242 -1.27 -24.26 -12.94
C SER A 242 0.03 -25.04 -12.79
N ASN A 243 1.19 -24.39 -12.97
CA ASN A 243 2.50 -25.05 -13.00
C ASN A 243 3.25 -25.00 -11.66
N PHE A 244 3.08 -23.94 -10.86
CA PHE A 244 3.78 -23.81 -9.58
C PHE A 244 3.25 -24.75 -8.48
N VAL A 245 1.92 -24.93 -8.38
CA VAL A 245 1.32 -25.73 -7.31
C VAL A 245 1.72 -27.22 -7.40
N PRO A 246 1.70 -27.89 -8.57
CA PRO A 246 2.18 -29.27 -8.68
C PRO A 246 3.68 -29.42 -8.38
N ALA A 247 4.52 -28.50 -8.85
CA ALA A 247 5.97 -28.58 -8.63
C ALA A 247 6.35 -28.48 -7.15
N LEU A 248 5.63 -27.63 -6.39
CA LEU A 248 5.85 -27.44 -4.96
C LEU A 248 5.37 -28.65 -4.15
N LEU A 249 4.24 -29.26 -4.54
CA LEU A 249 3.75 -30.52 -3.97
C LEU A 249 4.69 -31.70 -4.24
N ILE A 250 5.20 -31.86 -5.48
CA ILE A 250 6.17 -32.90 -5.84
C ILE A 250 7.45 -32.73 -5.02
N SER A 251 7.95 -31.50 -4.89
CA SER A 251 9.15 -31.19 -4.09
C SER A 251 8.97 -31.56 -2.61
N LEU A 252 7.79 -31.27 -2.04
CA LEU A 252 7.45 -31.64 -0.66
C LEU A 252 7.38 -33.17 -0.48
N CYS A 253 6.76 -33.89 -1.42
CA CYS A 253 6.68 -35.36 -1.40
C CYS A 253 8.07 -36.01 -1.47
N LEU A 254 8.97 -35.52 -2.33
CA LEU A 254 10.34 -36.03 -2.42
C LEU A 254 11.13 -35.81 -1.12
N LEU A 255 10.93 -34.65 -0.46
CA LEU A 255 11.53 -34.33 0.83
C LEU A 255 11.05 -35.29 1.95
N LEU A 256 9.76 -35.60 1.97
CA LEU A 256 9.17 -36.55 2.93
C LEU A 256 9.66 -37.99 2.69
N ILE A 257 9.79 -38.42 1.42
CA ILE A 257 10.35 -39.73 1.07
C ILE A 257 11.83 -39.83 1.50
N ALA A 258 12.63 -38.79 1.29
CA ALA A 258 14.02 -38.75 1.73
C ALA A 258 14.14 -38.82 3.27
N LEU A 259 13.30 -38.09 4.00
CA LEU A 259 13.21 -38.15 5.46
C LEU A 259 12.83 -39.56 5.97
N ALA A 260 11.83 -40.19 5.36
CA ALA A 260 11.43 -41.56 5.71
C ALA A 260 12.57 -42.57 5.44
N GLY A 261 13.25 -42.47 4.29
CA GLY A 261 14.40 -43.31 3.97
C GLY A 261 15.56 -43.13 4.96
N TRP A 262 15.85 -41.88 5.35
CA TRP A 262 16.88 -41.58 6.35
C TRP A 262 16.54 -42.14 7.73
N LEU A 263 15.28 -42.02 8.19
CA LEU A 263 14.81 -42.60 9.45
C LEU A 263 14.92 -44.13 9.47
N VAL A 264 14.52 -44.80 8.38
CA VAL A 264 14.65 -46.27 8.25
C VAL A 264 16.12 -46.71 8.26
N TRP A 265 17.00 -45.99 7.55
CA TRP A 265 18.44 -46.26 7.55
C TRP A 265 19.05 -46.06 8.95
N TRP A 266 18.74 -44.95 9.61
CA TRP A 266 19.21 -44.64 10.97
C TRP A 266 18.79 -45.72 11.98
N TRP A 267 17.53 -46.17 11.89
CA TRP A 267 17.00 -47.23 12.76
C TRP A 267 17.67 -48.59 12.52
N ARG A 268 17.88 -48.98 11.25
CA ARG A 268 18.64 -50.20 10.89
C ARG A 268 20.07 -50.13 11.43
N ARG A 269 20.75 -48.98 11.27
CA ARG A 269 22.12 -48.76 11.76
C ARG A 269 22.22 -48.79 13.28
N ARG A 270 21.16 -48.41 14.00
CA ARG A 270 21.05 -48.58 15.46
C ARG A 270 20.95 -50.05 15.86
N ARG A 271 20.12 -50.86 15.20
CA ARG A 271 19.97 -52.30 15.50
C ARG A 271 21.24 -53.12 15.25
N GLN A 272 22.04 -52.77 14.23
CA GLN A 272 23.32 -53.45 13.97
C GLN A 272 24.39 -53.20 15.04
N ARG A 273 24.25 -52.16 15.89
CA ARG A 273 25.15 -51.92 17.04
C ARG A 273 24.75 -52.68 18.31
N THR A 274 23.68 -53.48 18.28
CA THR A 274 23.12 -54.16 19.45
C THR A 274 23.08 -55.69 19.33
N GLN A 275 23.81 -56.30 18.38
CA GLN A 275 24.11 -57.73 18.46
C GLN A 275 25.33 -57.93 19.35
N PRO A 276 25.24 -58.72 20.44
CA PRO A 276 26.41 -59.22 21.14
C PRO A 276 27.11 -60.23 20.23
N THR A 277 28.43 -60.11 20.10
CA THR A 277 29.28 -61.21 19.64
C THR A 277 29.27 -62.30 20.71
N LEU A 278 28.80 -63.50 20.33
CA LEU A 278 29.12 -64.76 21.01
C LEU A 278 30.55 -65.17 20.66
#